data_AF-A0A8J6KKF6-F1
#
_entry.id   AF-A0A8J6KKF6-F1
#
_cell.length_a   1.000
_cell.length_b   1.000
_cell.length_c   1.000
_cell.angle_alpha   90.00
_cell.angle_beta   90.00
_cell.angle_gamma   90.00
#
_symmetry.space_group_name_H-M   'P 1'
#
loop_
_entity.id
_entity.type
_entity.pdbx_description
1 polymer ?
#
loop_
_entity_poly.entity_id
_entity_poly.type
_entity_poly.pdbx_seq_one_letter_code
_entity_poly.pdbx_strand_id
1 'polypeptide(L)'
;MTVDSGAEEGAAIISRVQCRIVALDLRSHGETKVKNSEDLSAETMAKDVGNVVEAMYGDLPPPVMLIGHSMGGAIAVHTASANLVPSLLGLCMIDVVEGTAMDALNSMQNFLRGRPKTFKSLENAIEWSVKSGQIRNLESARVSMVGQVKQCEGITSPEGSKSIVEGIIEEEEEDEEGSESVNKRKKEDDMETKKDHPYTWRIELAKTEKYWDGWFRGLSNLFLSCPIPKLLLLAGVDRLDKDLTIGQMQGKFQMQVLPQCGHAVHEDAPDKVAEAVATFLIRHRFAEPIGGFQCISVSFPDVIPEDGQNLSPAAQGICNVVSSQLVE
;
A
#
# COMPACT_ATOMS: atom_id res chain seq x y z
N MET A 1 -12.75 -5.65 -8.63
CA MET A 1 -12.27 -5.43 -7.25
C MET A 1 -10.89 -6.04 -7.19
N THR A 2 -9.87 -5.20 -7.28
CA THR A 2 -8.49 -5.59 -7.02
C THR A 2 -8.34 -5.87 -5.52
N VAL A 3 -7.59 -6.91 -5.19
CA VAL A 3 -7.34 -7.35 -3.82
C VAL A 3 -6.07 -6.62 -3.36
N ASP A 4 -6.24 -5.59 -2.52
CA ASP A 4 -5.19 -4.67 -2.08
C ASP A 4 -4.58 -5.14 -0.73
N SER A 5 -3.36 -4.70 -0.43
CA SER A 5 -2.67 -4.79 0.87
C SER A 5 -3.48 -4.32 2.08
N GLY A 6 -4.53 -3.51 1.87
CA GLY A 6 -5.50 -3.16 2.90
C GLY A 6 -6.67 -4.15 3.07
N ALA A 7 -6.69 -5.29 2.37
CA ALA A 7 -7.83 -6.21 2.40
C ALA A 7 -8.08 -6.82 3.79
N GLU A 8 -7.02 -7.20 4.50
CA GLU A 8 -7.14 -7.78 5.85
C GLU A 8 -7.52 -6.72 6.88
N GLU A 9 -6.89 -5.55 6.83
CA GLU A 9 -7.28 -4.39 7.64
C GLU A 9 -8.75 -4.01 7.39
N GLY A 10 -9.16 -4.00 6.12
CA GLY A 10 -10.53 -3.72 5.67
C GLY A 10 -11.55 -4.72 6.21
N ALA A 11 -11.26 -6.02 6.13
CA ALA A 11 -12.11 -7.05 6.73
C ALA A 11 -12.19 -6.89 8.26
N ALA A 12 -11.04 -6.63 8.90
CA ALA A 12 -10.94 -6.45 10.33
C ALA A 12 -11.74 -5.23 10.82
N ILE A 13 -11.68 -4.07 10.14
CA ILE A 13 -12.39 -2.86 10.55
C ILE A 13 -13.91 -2.96 10.32
N ILE A 14 -14.35 -3.58 9.22
CA ILE A 14 -15.78 -3.77 8.91
C ILE A 14 -16.49 -4.64 9.95
N SER A 15 -15.78 -5.58 10.58
CA SER A 15 -16.34 -6.38 11.68
C SER A 15 -16.46 -5.63 13.01
N ARG A 16 -15.79 -4.47 13.16
CA ARG A 16 -15.72 -3.69 14.42
C ARG A 16 -16.62 -2.46 14.42
N VAL A 17 -16.75 -1.77 13.29
CA VAL A 17 -17.53 -0.52 13.17
C VAL A 17 -18.29 -0.43 11.84
N GLN A 18 -19.41 0.30 11.83
CA GLN A 18 -20.18 0.55 10.62
C GLN A 18 -19.47 1.58 9.72
N CYS A 19 -18.70 1.08 8.75
CA CYS A 19 -17.88 1.87 7.83
C CYS A 19 -17.90 1.30 6.40
N ARG A 20 -17.34 2.07 5.46
CA ARG A 20 -17.10 1.73 4.05
C ARG A 20 -15.61 1.86 3.82
N ILE A 21 -15.08 1.09 2.90
CA ILE A 21 -13.66 1.13 2.57
C ILE A 21 -13.51 1.46 1.09
N VAL A 22 -12.62 2.41 0.79
CA VAL A 22 -12.22 2.78 -0.56
C VAL A 22 -10.69 2.66 -0.63
N ALA A 23 -10.21 1.45 -0.86
CA ALA A 23 -8.79 1.21 -1.09
C ALA A 23 -8.40 1.73 -2.50
N LEU A 24 -7.50 2.73 -2.56
CA LEU A 24 -7.15 3.41 -3.81
C LEU A 24 -5.75 3.02 -4.28
N ASP A 25 -5.70 2.39 -5.47
CA ASP A 25 -4.47 2.28 -6.24
C ASP A 25 -4.02 3.68 -6.70
N LEU A 26 -2.97 4.21 -6.08
CA LEU A 26 -2.40 5.49 -6.48
C LEU A 26 -1.82 5.44 -7.90
N ARG A 27 -1.58 6.63 -8.48
CA ARG A 27 -0.97 6.73 -9.81
C ARG A 27 0.32 5.90 -9.89
N SER A 28 0.49 5.20 -11.01
CA SER A 28 1.63 4.31 -11.27
C SER A 28 1.75 3.11 -10.31
N HIS A 29 0.73 2.84 -9.48
CA HIS A 29 0.61 1.69 -8.59
C HIS A 29 -0.63 0.86 -8.96
N GLY A 30 -0.64 -0.41 -8.54
CA GLY A 30 -1.72 -1.37 -8.80
C GLY A 30 -2.20 -1.32 -10.25
N GLU A 31 -3.50 -1.32 -10.47
CA GLU A 31 -4.09 -1.31 -11.82
C GLU A 31 -4.40 0.09 -12.36
N THR A 32 -3.96 1.14 -11.66
CA THR A 32 -4.22 2.53 -12.05
C THR A 32 -3.43 2.94 -13.30
N LYS A 33 -4.17 3.41 -14.31
CA LYS A 33 -3.62 3.89 -15.58
C LYS A 33 -3.81 5.40 -15.69
N VAL A 34 -2.70 6.11 -15.83
CA VAL A 34 -2.67 7.57 -16.01
C VAL A 34 -1.93 7.92 -17.29
N LYS A 35 -2.27 9.08 -17.90
CA LYS A 35 -1.62 9.53 -19.14
C LYS A 35 -0.13 9.85 -18.95
N ASN A 36 0.24 10.41 -17.78
CA ASN A 36 1.62 10.76 -17.45
C ASN A 36 2.07 10.04 -16.18
N SER A 37 2.55 8.80 -16.29
CA SER A 37 2.97 7.98 -15.13
C SER A 37 4.22 8.51 -14.39
N GLU A 38 4.96 9.45 -14.97
CA GLU A 38 6.25 9.90 -14.43
C GLU A 38 6.15 11.01 -13.37
N ASP A 39 5.01 11.69 -13.28
CA ASP A 39 4.78 12.78 -12.30
C ASP A 39 4.22 12.26 -10.97
N LEU A 40 5.10 11.81 -10.06
CA LEU A 40 4.70 11.42 -8.71
C LEU A 40 4.94 12.54 -7.69
N SER A 41 4.77 13.81 -8.07
CA SER A 41 4.82 14.92 -7.10
C SER A 41 3.68 14.82 -6.07
N ALA A 42 3.90 15.34 -4.86
CA ALA A 42 2.92 15.34 -3.79
C ALA A 42 1.61 16.01 -4.23
N GLU A 43 1.72 17.12 -4.97
CA GLU A 43 0.61 17.92 -5.44
C GLU A 43 -0.24 17.17 -6.46
N THR A 44 0.39 16.48 -7.43
CA THR A 44 -0.33 15.70 -8.44
C THR A 44 -1.02 14.51 -7.79
N MET A 45 -0.34 13.79 -6.89
CA MET A 45 -0.92 12.63 -6.22
C MET A 45 -2.07 13.01 -5.28
N ALA A 46 -1.95 14.13 -4.55
CA ALA A 46 -3.05 14.64 -3.72
C ALA A 46 -4.26 15.08 -4.55
N LYS A 47 -4.02 15.72 -5.70
CA LYS A 47 -5.09 16.04 -6.67
C LYS A 47 -5.77 14.79 -7.20
N ASP A 48 -5.02 13.74 -7.50
CA ASP A 48 -5.59 12.46 -7.95
C ASP A 48 -6.56 11.90 -6.89
N VAL A 49 -6.23 11.97 -5.59
CA VAL A 49 -7.15 11.57 -4.51
C VAL A 49 -8.43 12.41 -4.50
N GLY A 50 -8.31 13.74 -4.57
CA GLY A 50 -9.46 14.65 -4.64
C GLY A 50 -10.37 14.37 -5.83
N ASN A 51 -9.77 14.21 -7.02
CA ASN A 51 -10.47 13.89 -8.26
C ASN A 51 -11.21 12.56 -8.19
N VAL A 52 -10.63 11.54 -7.53
CA VAL A 52 -11.30 10.25 -7.32
C VAL A 52 -12.53 10.41 -6.42
N VAL A 53 -12.41 11.16 -5.31
CA VAL A 53 -13.56 11.42 -4.42
C VAL A 53 -14.67 12.17 -5.16
N GLU A 54 -14.32 13.21 -5.92
CA GLU A 54 -15.25 13.97 -6.75
C GLU A 54 -15.92 13.07 -7.80
N ALA A 55 -15.16 12.21 -8.49
CA ALA A 55 -15.70 11.30 -9.50
C ALA A 55 -16.64 10.23 -8.90
N MET A 56 -16.37 9.78 -7.67
CA MET A 56 -17.18 8.76 -6.99
C MET A 56 -18.49 9.30 -6.42
N TYR A 57 -18.49 10.54 -5.92
CA TYR A 57 -19.60 11.06 -5.11
C TYR A 57 -20.17 12.40 -5.58
N GLY A 58 -19.51 13.09 -6.52
CA GLY A 58 -19.90 14.39 -7.02
C GLY A 58 -20.08 15.41 -5.89
N ASP A 59 -21.19 16.13 -5.93
CA ASP A 59 -21.51 17.21 -4.98
C ASP A 59 -21.93 16.72 -3.58
N LEU A 60 -22.12 15.41 -3.38
CA LEU A 60 -22.58 14.82 -2.12
C LEU A 60 -21.57 13.81 -1.56
N PRO A 61 -20.32 14.23 -1.28
CA PRO A 61 -19.33 13.32 -0.71
C PRO A 61 -19.76 12.94 0.72
N PRO A 62 -19.75 11.64 1.07
CA PRO A 62 -20.04 11.20 2.43
C PRO A 62 -18.90 11.63 3.38
N PRO A 63 -19.07 11.53 4.70
CA PRO A 63 -17.98 11.70 5.64
C PRO A 63 -16.78 10.78 5.33
N VAL A 64 -15.58 11.35 5.20
CA VAL A 64 -14.34 10.62 4.82
C VAL A 64 -13.30 10.71 5.93
N MET A 65 -12.60 9.62 6.18
CA MET A 65 -11.34 9.60 6.93
C MET A 65 -10.22 9.13 6.00
N LEU A 66 -9.18 9.95 5.84
CA LEU A 66 -8.00 9.54 5.08
C LEU A 66 -7.07 8.73 5.98
N ILE A 67 -6.58 7.59 5.48
CA ILE A 67 -5.61 6.74 6.19
C ILE A 67 -4.47 6.46 5.22
N GLY A 68 -3.24 6.84 5.56
CA GLY A 68 -2.11 6.67 4.66
C GLY A 68 -0.90 6.06 5.35
N HIS A 69 -0.25 5.13 4.67
CA HIS A 69 1.01 4.51 5.09
C HIS A 69 2.19 5.04 4.29
N SER A 70 3.34 5.28 4.93
CA SER A 70 4.56 5.77 4.28
C SER A 70 4.28 6.99 3.36
N MET A 71 4.65 6.95 2.08
CA MET A 71 4.30 8.00 1.09
C MET A 71 2.79 8.28 1.06
N GLY A 72 1.93 7.26 1.15
CA GLY A 72 0.49 7.45 1.17
C GLY A 72 0.01 8.24 2.40
N GLY A 73 0.72 8.14 3.51
CA GLY A 73 0.54 9.01 4.68
C GLY A 73 0.87 10.47 4.36
N ALA A 74 1.97 10.70 3.64
CA ALA A 74 2.31 12.03 3.15
C ALA A 74 1.23 12.59 2.20
N ILE A 75 0.79 11.80 1.21
CA ILE A 75 -0.25 12.21 0.26
C ILE A 75 -1.58 12.47 0.98
N ALA A 76 -1.94 11.69 1.99
CA ALA A 76 -3.13 11.94 2.81
C ALA A 76 -3.07 13.31 3.50
N VAL A 77 -1.91 13.69 4.07
CA VAL A 77 -1.70 15.02 4.67
C VAL A 77 -1.78 16.13 3.63
N HIS A 78 -1.11 15.98 2.48
CA HIS A 78 -1.16 16.97 1.39
C HIS A 78 -2.59 17.16 0.87
N THR A 79 -3.34 16.07 0.75
CA THR A 79 -4.76 16.09 0.36
C THR A 79 -5.63 16.84 1.38
N ALA A 80 -5.42 16.54 2.67
CA ALA A 80 -6.12 17.19 3.77
C ALA A 80 -5.80 18.68 3.87
N SER A 81 -4.51 19.03 3.82
CA SER A 81 -4.05 20.42 3.93
C SER A 81 -4.49 21.28 2.75
N ALA A 82 -4.57 20.71 1.54
CA ALA A 82 -5.09 21.40 0.36
C ALA A 82 -6.63 21.43 0.31
N ASN A 83 -7.31 20.86 1.31
CA ASN A 83 -8.76 20.77 1.43
C ASN A 83 -9.43 20.18 0.18
N LEU A 84 -8.82 19.13 -0.40
CA LEU A 84 -9.29 18.48 -1.63
C LEU A 84 -10.45 17.51 -1.39
N VAL A 85 -10.74 17.19 -0.12
CA VAL A 85 -11.87 16.35 0.29
C VAL A 85 -12.74 17.18 1.23
N PRO A 86 -13.81 17.84 0.73
CA PRO A 86 -14.61 18.78 1.54
C PRO A 86 -15.31 18.15 2.76
N SER A 87 -15.57 16.84 2.72
CA SER A 87 -16.22 16.08 3.78
C SER A 87 -15.23 15.33 4.69
N LEU A 88 -13.96 15.73 4.68
CA LEU A 88 -12.92 15.12 5.50
C LEU A 88 -13.16 15.39 6.99
N LEU A 89 -13.31 14.33 7.79
CA LEU A 89 -13.53 14.43 9.24
C LEU A 89 -12.36 13.93 10.09
N GLY A 90 -11.37 13.28 9.50
CA GLY A 90 -10.25 12.70 10.25
C GLY A 90 -9.10 12.27 9.34
N LEU A 91 -7.91 12.19 9.94
CA LEU A 91 -6.67 11.85 9.24
C LEU A 91 -5.84 10.87 10.07
N CYS A 92 -5.41 9.77 9.46
CA CYS A 92 -4.49 8.80 10.06
C CYS A 92 -3.21 8.69 9.23
N MET A 93 -2.06 8.81 9.89
CA MET A 93 -0.75 8.49 9.33
C MET A 93 -0.22 7.21 9.97
N ILE A 94 0.25 6.28 9.14
CA ILE A 94 0.84 5.02 9.57
C ILE A 94 2.33 5.00 9.20
N ASP A 95 3.15 4.91 10.24
CA ASP A 95 4.60 4.70 10.19
C ASP A 95 5.39 5.69 9.33
N VAL A 96 4.97 6.97 9.33
CA VAL A 96 5.65 8.07 8.64
C VAL A 96 5.87 9.26 9.57
N VAL A 97 7.12 9.70 9.67
CA VAL A 97 7.55 10.90 10.41
C VAL A 97 8.63 11.59 9.58
N GLU A 98 8.55 12.92 9.44
CA GLU A 98 9.44 13.69 8.56
C GLU A 98 10.92 13.44 8.88
N GLY A 99 11.33 13.63 10.14
CA GLY A 99 12.75 13.52 10.51
C GLY A 99 13.37 12.17 10.15
N THR A 100 12.70 11.07 10.52
CA THR A 100 13.19 9.72 10.24
C THR A 100 13.05 9.34 8.77
N ALA A 101 12.01 9.82 8.08
CA ALA A 101 11.85 9.61 6.64
C ALA A 101 12.99 10.26 5.86
N MET A 102 13.34 11.51 6.18
CA MET A 102 14.42 12.26 5.54
C MET A 102 15.79 11.60 5.76
N ASP A 103 16.05 11.10 6.97
CA ASP A 103 17.29 10.36 7.28
C ASP A 103 17.35 9.01 6.55
N ALA A 104 16.20 8.36 6.35
CA ALA A 104 16.10 7.04 5.74
C ALA A 104 16.19 7.03 4.20
N LEU A 105 16.03 8.19 3.52
CA LEU A 105 16.00 8.25 2.04
C LEU A 105 17.22 7.58 1.39
N ASN A 106 18.42 7.82 1.93
CA ASN A 106 19.65 7.19 1.42
C ASN A 106 19.69 5.68 1.65
N SER A 107 19.18 5.22 2.80
CA SER A 107 19.07 3.79 3.12
C SER A 107 18.08 3.10 2.19
N MET A 108 16.97 3.77 1.88
CA MET A 108 15.93 3.27 0.97
C MET A 108 16.52 2.97 -0.42
N GLN A 109 17.34 3.86 -0.98
CA GLN A 109 18.02 3.60 -2.26
C GLN A 109 18.84 2.31 -2.25
N ASN A 110 19.56 2.05 -1.15
CA ASN A 110 20.35 0.82 -1.02
C ASN A 110 19.46 -0.41 -0.90
N PHE A 111 18.38 -0.32 -0.13
CA PHE A 111 17.38 -1.39 -0.02
C PHE A 111 16.76 -1.71 -1.39
N LEU A 112 16.28 -0.70 -2.12
CA LEU A 112 15.61 -0.87 -3.42
C LEU A 112 16.54 -1.48 -4.48
N ARG A 113 17.84 -1.15 -4.45
CA ARG A 113 18.85 -1.75 -5.36
C ARG A 113 19.20 -3.19 -5.01
N GLY A 114 19.04 -3.58 -3.74
CA GLY A 114 19.26 -4.94 -3.27
C GLY A 114 18.14 -5.92 -3.64
N ARG A 115 16.97 -5.43 -4.07
CA ARG A 115 15.82 -6.27 -4.43
C ARG A 115 16.09 -7.08 -5.70
N PRO A 116 15.57 -8.32 -5.81
CA PRO A 116 15.58 -9.06 -7.06
C PRO A 116 14.93 -8.24 -8.18
N LYS A 117 15.53 -8.24 -9.38
CA LYS A 117 14.96 -7.51 -10.54
C LYS A 117 13.72 -8.21 -11.11
N THR A 118 13.68 -9.53 -10.99
CA THR A 118 12.62 -10.38 -11.54
C THR A 118 12.35 -11.57 -10.63
N PHE A 119 11.12 -12.06 -10.66
CA PHE A 119 10.68 -13.29 -9.99
C PHE A 119 10.22 -14.31 -11.02
N LYS A 120 10.46 -15.61 -10.77
CA LYS A 120 10.08 -16.67 -11.71
C LYS A 120 8.56 -16.87 -11.77
N SER A 121 7.91 -16.76 -10.61
CA SER A 121 6.46 -16.82 -10.48
C SER A 121 6.00 -15.84 -9.39
N LEU A 122 4.68 -15.65 -9.31
CA LEU A 122 4.06 -14.85 -8.25
C LEU A 122 4.31 -15.47 -6.87
N GLU A 123 4.28 -16.79 -6.77
CA GLU A 123 4.54 -17.52 -5.52
C GLU A 123 5.97 -17.28 -5.01
N ASN A 124 6.96 -17.18 -5.91
CA ASN A 124 8.31 -16.83 -5.50
C ASN A 124 8.44 -15.37 -5.04
N ALA A 125 7.64 -14.46 -5.58
CA ALA A 125 7.59 -13.08 -5.10
C ALA A 125 7.00 -13.02 -3.68
N ILE A 126 5.90 -13.74 -3.43
CA ILE A 126 5.27 -13.88 -2.10
C ILE A 126 6.25 -14.52 -1.10
N GLU A 127 6.93 -15.59 -1.50
CA GLU A 127 7.91 -16.25 -0.63
C GLU A 127 9.08 -15.32 -0.28
N TRP A 128 9.57 -14.54 -1.26
CA TRP A 128 10.65 -13.59 -1.04
C TRP A 128 10.22 -12.44 -0.12
N SER A 129 9.01 -11.89 -0.24
CA SER A 129 8.56 -10.77 0.60
C SER A 129 8.48 -11.17 2.08
N VAL A 130 8.06 -12.40 2.36
CA VAL A 130 8.04 -12.95 3.73
C VAL A 130 9.44 -13.25 4.25
N LYS A 131 10.28 -13.93 3.45
CA LYS A 131 11.64 -14.31 3.88
C LYS A 131 12.58 -13.12 4.05
N SER A 132 12.42 -12.08 3.24
CA SER A 132 13.19 -10.83 3.37
C SER A 132 12.75 -9.98 4.56
N GLY A 133 11.57 -10.27 5.13
CA GLY A 133 10.98 -9.53 6.23
C GLY A 133 10.28 -8.24 5.80
N GLN A 134 10.02 -8.05 4.50
CA GLN A 134 9.25 -6.92 3.98
C GLN A 134 7.81 -6.94 4.48
N ILE A 135 7.17 -8.11 4.42
CA ILE A 135 5.83 -8.36 4.98
C ILE A 135 5.96 -9.59 5.87
N ARG A 136 5.63 -9.48 7.15
CA ARG A 136 5.77 -10.58 8.12
C ARG A 136 4.56 -11.52 8.09
N ASN A 137 3.40 -10.98 7.73
CA ASN A 137 2.16 -11.73 7.64
C ASN A 137 2.02 -12.42 6.27
N LEU A 138 2.01 -13.75 6.27
CA LEU A 138 1.89 -14.56 5.05
C LEU A 138 0.52 -14.41 4.39
N GLU A 139 -0.56 -14.22 5.17
CA GLU A 139 -1.90 -14.06 4.61
C GLU A 139 -1.98 -12.75 3.82
N SER A 140 -1.52 -11.64 4.42
CA SER A 140 -1.43 -10.34 3.74
C SER A 140 -0.52 -10.39 2.51
N ALA A 141 0.67 -10.99 2.63
CA ALA A 141 1.62 -11.11 1.52
C ALA A 141 1.02 -11.84 0.29
N ARG A 142 0.18 -12.87 0.50
CA ARG A 142 -0.48 -13.59 -0.59
C ARG A 142 -1.47 -12.72 -1.35
N VAL A 143 -2.05 -11.74 -0.68
CA VAL A 143 -3.02 -10.81 -1.26
C VAL A 143 -2.32 -9.60 -1.87
N SER A 144 -1.40 -8.96 -1.14
CA SER A 144 -0.81 -7.67 -1.51
C SER A 144 0.24 -7.76 -2.61
N MET A 145 1.04 -8.84 -2.66
CA MET A 145 2.15 -8.94 -3.61
C MET A 145 1.71 -8.88 -5.07
N VAL A 146 0.47 -9.27 -5.40
CA VAL A 146 -0.08 -9.18 -6.76
C VAL A 146 -0.15 -7.74 -7.27
N GLY A 147 -0.36 -6.78 -6.37
CA GLY A 147 -0.36 -5.35 -6.67
C GLY A 147 1.04 -4.78 -6.86
N GLN A 148 2.07 -5.45 -6.31
CA GLN A 148 3.45 -4.97 -6.31
C GLN A 148 4.26 -5.43 -7.54
N VAL A 149 3.88 -6.55 -8.13
CA VAL A 149 4.54 -7.11 -9.32
C VAL A 149 3.62 -7.07 -10.54
N LYS A 150 4.24 -7.13 -11.72
CA LYS A 150 3.56 -7.30 -13.01
C LYS A 150 4.32 -8.31 -13.86
N GLN A 151 3.62 -8.98 -14.78
CA GLN A 151 4.27 -9.86 -15.75
C GLN A 151 5.18 -9.03 -16.66
N CYS A 152 6.37 -9.53 -16.93
CA CYS A 152 7.25 -8.97 -17.95
C CYS A 152 6.57 -9.14 -19.31
N GLU A 153 6.43 -8.05 -20.06
CA GLU A 153 5.94 -8.12 -21.43
C GLU A 153 6.93 -8.95 -22.26
N GLY A 154 6.46 -10.08 -22.78
CA GLY A 154 7.24 -10.86 -23.73
C GLY A 154 7.51 -10.01 -24.96
N ILE A 155 8.77 -9.97 -25.41
CA ILE A 155 9.12 -9.41 -26.72
C ILE A 155 8.30 -10.19 -27.75
N THR A 156 7.19 -9.60 -28.21
CA THR A 156 6.60 -9.99 -29.49
C THR A 156 7.60 -9.53 -30.54
N SER A 157 8.46 -10.45 -30.96
CA SER A 157 9.50 -10.15 -31.94
C SER A 157 8.84 -9.72 -33.25
N PRO A 158 9.14 -8.53 -33.79
CA PRO A 158 8.95 -8.28 -35.20
C PRO A 158 10.02 -9.08 -35.95
N GLU A 159 9.56 -9.93 -36.86
CA GLU A 159 10.24 -10.51 -38.02
C GLU A 159 11.78 -10.53 -38.05
N GLY A 160 12.34 -11.75 -37.99
CA GLY A 160 13.38 -12.19 -38.92
C GLY A 160 14.79 -11.63 -38.75
N SER A 161 15.65 -12.35 -38.02
CA SER A 161 17.09 -12.36 -38.28
C SER A 161 17.67 -13.71 -37.84
N LYS A 162 17.90 -14.60 -38.81
CA LYS A 162 18.68 -15.82 -38.61
C LYS A 162 20.16 -15.43 -38.44
N SER A 163 20.74 -15.66 -37.27
CA SER A 163 22.21 -15.70 -37.13
C SER A 163 22.67 -17.14 -36.90
N ILE A 164 23.39 -17.62 -37.90
CA ILE A 164 24.12 -18.88 -37.99
C ILE A 164 25.31 -18.84 -37.00
N VAL A 165 25.45 -19.86 -36.15
CA VAL A 165 26.74 -20.31 -35.58
C VAL A 165 26.57 -21.81 -35.25
N GLU A 166 26.87 -22.70 -36.19
CA GLU A 166 28.13 -23.44 -36.36
C GLU A 166 28.35 -24.51 -35.25
N GLY A 167 28.02 -25.75 -35.61
CA GLY A 167 28.10 -26.93 -34.75
C GLY A 167 29.46 -27.60 -34.83
N ILE A 168 29.90 -28.12 -33.68
CA ILE A 168 31.05 -29.02 -33.55
C ILE A 168 30.52 -30.45 -33.75
N ILE A 169 31.11 -31.12 -34.74
CA ILE A 169 30.90 -32.53 -35.10
C ILE A 169 31.95 -33.34 -34.34
N GLU A 170 31.51 -34.35 -33.58
CA GLU A 170 32.35 -35.51 -33.24
C GLU A 170 31.60 -36.77 -33.73
N GLU A 171 32.25 -37.46 -34.65
CA GLU A 171 31.85 -38.73 -35.26
C GLU A 171 32.36 -39.90 -34.41
N GLU A 172 31.55 -40.92 -34.19
CA GLU A 172 32.01 -42.32 -34.09
C GLU A 172 31.00 -43.25 -34.79
N GLU A 173 31.52 -44.08 -35.69
CA GLU A 173 30.86 -45.05 -36.58
C GLU A 173 30.42 -46.33 -35.84
N GLU A 174 29.18 -46.79 -36.06
CA GLU A 174 28.74 -47.99 -36.80
C GLU A 174 28.85 -49.34 -36.08
N ASP A 175 27.71 -50.04 -35.97
CA ASP A 175 27.55 -51.43 -36.39
C ASP A 175 26.05 -51.80 -36.51
N GLU A 176 25.70 -52.36 -37.68
CA GLU A 176 24.42 -52.98 -38.10
C GLU A 176 24.08 -54.23 -37.26
N GLU A 177 22.91 -54.89 -37.21
CA GLU A 177 21.71 -55.03 -38.04
C GLU A 177 20.66 -55.80 -37.17
N GLY A 178 19.35 -55.69 -37.42
CA GLY A 178 18.38 -56.69 -36.90
C GLY A 178 16.96 -56.21 -36.57
N SER A 179 16.02 -56.57 -37.43
CA SER A 179 14.57 -56.31 -37.45
C SER A 179 13.76 -56.83 -36.25
N GLU A 180 12.75 -56.08 -35.77
CA GLU A 180 11.32 -56.36 -35.98
C GLU A 180 10.40 -55.45 -35.13
N SER A 181 9.27 -55.15 -35.74
CA SER A 181 8.18 -54.24 -35.38
C SER A 181 7.42 -54.53 -34.09
N VAL A 182 7.20 -53.48 -33.27
CA VAL A 182 6.00 -53.37 -32.41
C VAL A 182 5.48 -51.93 -32.38
N ASN A 183 4.26 -51.77 -32.90
CA ASN A 183 3.42 -50.58 -32.85
C ASN A 183 3.31 -50.01 -31.41
N LYS A 184 3.97 -48.88 -31.13
CA LYS A 184 3.73 -48.09 -29.92
C LYS A 184 3.04 -46.78 -30.31
N ARG A 185 1.72 -46.76 -30.08
CA ARG A 185 0.84 -45.60 -30.25
C ARG A 185 1.49 -44.34 -29.66
N LYS A 186 1.80 -43.36 -30.50
CA LYS A 186 2.06 -41.98 -30.08
C LYS A 186 0.79 -41.47 -29.39
N LYS A 187 0.85 -41.27 -28.08
CA LYS A 187 0.03 -40.25 -27.43
C LYS A 187 0.74 -38.94 -27.72
N GLU A 188 0.16 -38.15 -28.61
CA GLU A 188 0.42 -36.71 -28.69
C GLU A 188 -0.14 -36.11 -27.40
N ASP A 189 0.69 -36.07 -26.35
CA ASP A 189 0.44 -35.18 -25.23
C ASP A 189 0.81 -33.78 -25.73
N ASP A 190 -0.22 -33.03 -26.05
CA ASP A 190 -0.20 -31.59 -26.31
C ASP A 190 0.18 -30.88 -25.00
N MET A 191 1.45 -30.97 -24.60
CA MET A 191 2.02 -30.10 -23.58
C MET A 191 2.25 -28.74 -24.23
N GLU A 192 1.20 -27.92 -24.25
CA GLU A 192 1.34 -26.47 -24.18
C GLU A 192 2.25 -26.18 -22.98
N THR A 193 3.53 -26.00 -23.26
CA THR A 193 4.48 -25.44 -22.30
C THR A 193 3.99 -24.01 -22.06
N LYS A 194 3.20 -23.81 -20.99
CA LYS A 194 2.91 -22.48 -20.47
C LYS A 194 4.24 -21.76 -20.37
N LYS A 195 4.46 -20.80 -21.28
CA LYS A 195 5.60 -19.88 -21.17
C LYS A 195 5.27 -19.01 -19.97
N ASP A 196 5.68 -19.45 -18.79
CA ASP A 196 5.58 -18.63 -17.59
C ASP A 196 6.46 -17.41 -17.81
N HIS A 197 5.82 -16.27 -18.05
CA HIS A 197 6.51 -14.99 -18.16
C HIS A 197 7.00 -14.59 -16.76
N PRO A 198 8.28 -14.22 -16.61
CA PRO A 198 8.79 -13.77 -15.32
C PRO A 198 8.05 -12.51 -14.87
N TYR A 199 7.99 -12.28 -13.57
CA TYR A 199 7.42 -11.08 -12.97
C TYR A 199 8.52 -10.06 -12.70
N THR A 200 8.19 -8.77 -12.72
CA THR A 200 9.05 -7.67 -12.29
C THR A 200 8.26 -6.69 -11.43
N TRP A 201 8.95 -5.79 -10.74
CA TRP A 201 8.30 -4.75 -9.94
C TRP A 201 7.40 -3.88 -10.82
N ARG A 202 6.20 -3.57 -10.30
CA ARG A 202 5.23 -2.76 -11.02
C ARG A 202 5.78 -1.37 -11.34
N ILE A 203 6.44 -0.78 -10.35
CA ILE A 203 7.10 0.53 -10.40
C ILE A 203 8.57 0.41 -9.98
N GLU A 204 9.45 1.09 -10.71
CA GLU A 204 10.84 1.29 -10.30
C GLU A 204 10.91 2.46 -9.31
N LEU A 205 10.65 2.17 -8.03
CA LEU A 205 10.55 3.20 -6.99
C LEU A 205 11.80 4.09 -6.88
N ALA A 206 12.99 3.58 -7.20
CA ALA A 206 14.21 4.39 -7.21
C ALA A 206 14.15 5.58 -8.18
N LYS A 207 13.35 5.52 -9.26
CA LYS A 207 13.16 6.63 -10.21
C LYS A 207 12.33 7.79 -9.63
N THR A 208 11.63 7.56 -8.53
CA THR A 208 10.78 8.56 -7.88
C THR A 208 11.53 9.39 -6.84
N GLU A 209 12.83 9.12 -6.61
CA GLU A 209 13.70 9.80 -5.63
C GLU A 209 13.62 11.32 -5.68
N LYS A 210 13.54 11.88 -6.89
CA LYS A 210 13.38 13.32 -7.12
C LYS A 210 12.14 13.95 -6.48
N TYR A 211 11.13 13.15 -6.13
CA TYR A 211 9.89 13.61 -5.49
C TYR A 211 9.87 13.39 -3.97
N TRP A 212 10.76 12.55 -3.42
CA TRP A 212 10.73 12.16 -2.01
C TRP A 212 10.86 13.36 -1.07
N ASP A 213 11.71 14.33 -1.42
CA ASP A 213 11.84 15.58 -0.68
C ASP A 213 10.50 16.32 -0.59
N GLY A 214 9.77 16.44 -1.70
CA GLY A 214 8.45 17.08 -1.73
C GLY A 214 7.36 16.30 -0.99
N TRP A 215 7.52 14.99 -0.82
CA TRP A 215 6.59 14.20 -0.02
C TRP A 215 6.74 14.49 1.48
N PHE A 216 7.98 14.50 1.99
CA PHE A 216 8.23 14.45 3.42
C PHE A 216 8.66 15.78 4.04
N ARG A 217 9.26 16.71 3.27
CA ARG A 217 9.72 17.99 3.80
C ARG A 217 8.55 18.83 4.33
N GLY A 218 8.65 19.26 5.59
CA GLY A 218 7.61 20.00 6.29
C GLY A 218 6.37 19.19 6.67
N LEU A 219 6.36 17.87 6.43
CA LEU A 219 5.19 17.02 6.61
C LEU A 219 4.69 17.02 8.06
N SER A 220 5.58 17.04 9.04
CA SER A 220 5.20 17.02 10.46
C SER A 220 4.40 18.26 10.85
N ASN A 221 4.86 19.45 10.43
CA ASN A 221 4.13 20.70 10.66
C ASN A 221 2.84 20.77 9.83
N LEU A 222 2.85 20.25 8.60
CA LEU A 222 1.68 20.21 7.73
C LEU A 222 0.56 19.35 8.34
N PHE A 223 0.92 18.16 8.84
CA PHE A 223 0.02 17.29 9.60
C PHE A 223 -0.56 18.00 10.82
N LEU A 224 0.28 18.65 11.63
CA LEU A 224 -0.17 19.39 12.81
C LEU A 224 -1.09 20.57 12.49
N SER A 225 -0.94 21.19 11.31
CA SER A 225 -1.74 22.33 10.86
C SER A 225 -3.17 21.95 10.42
N CYS A 226 -3.41 20.67 10.10
CA CYS A 226 -4.73 20.20 9.65
C CYS A 226 -5.76 20.32 10.81
N PRO A 227 -6.83 21.11 10.67
CA PRO A 227 -7.77 21.41 11.76
C PRO A 227 -8.85 20.32 11.92
N ILE A 228 -8.44 19.06 11.89
CA ILE A 228 -9.28 17.88 12.04
C ILE A 228 -8.67 16.93 13.08
N PRO A 229 -9.47 16.03 13.69
CA PRO A 229 -8.95 14.94 14.51
C PRO A 229 -7.91 14.10 13.75
N LYS A 230 -6.82 13.76 14.45
CA LYS A 230 -5.64 13.13 13.86
C LYS A 230 -5.20 11.91 14.67
N LEU A 231 -4.84 10.84 13.97
CA LEU A 231 -4.26 9.62 14.53
C LEU A 231 -2.88 9.36 13.91
N LEU A 232 -1.91 9.00 14.73
CA LEU A 232 -0.59 8.54 14.29
C LEU A 232 -0.33 7.13 14.84
N LEU A 233 -0.10 6.17 13.95
CA LEU A 233 0.25 4.80 14.29
C LEU A 233 1.72 4.57 13.97
N LEU A 234 2.51 4.10 14.93
CA LEU A 234 3.95 3.87 14.76
C LEU A 234 4.32 2.43 15.13
N ALA A 235 5.28 1.84 14.41
CA ALA A 235 5.88 0.56 14.82
C ALA A 235 6.76 0.69 16.08
N GLY A 236 7.28 1.90 16.35
CA GLY A 236 8.17 2.21 17.49
C GLY A 236 8.11 3.68 17.90
N VAL A 237 8.35 3.96 19.19
CA VAL A 237 8.35 5.32 19.78
C VAL A 237 9.56 6.16 19.38
N ASP A 238 10.63 5.49 18.97
CA ASP A 238 11.91 6.07 18.53
C ASP A 238 11.80 6.84 17.20
N ARG A 239 10.61 6.83 16.58
CA ARG A 239 10.39 7.43 15.28
C ARG A 239 9.92 8.89 15.30
N LEU A 240 9.50 9.42 16.45
CA LEU A 240 9.01 10.80 16.54
C LEU A 240 10.13 11.82 16.35
N ASP A 241 9.90 12.81 15.50
CA ASP A 241 10.76 13.98 15.38
C ASP A 241 10.41 15.05 16.43
N LYS A 242 11.16 16.15 16.42
CA LYS A 242 10.98 17.26 17.35
C LYS A 242 9.57 17.87 17.25
N ASP A 243 9.05 18.07 16.04
CA ASP A 243 7.79 18.80 15.83
C ASP A 243 6.60 17.95 16.27
N LEU A 244 6.58 16.66 15.90
CA LEU A 244 5.55 15.73 16.37
C LEU A 244 5.66 15.43 17.86
N THR A 245 6.87 15.41 18.44
CA THR A 245 7.04 15.29 19.90
C THR A 245 6.38 16.47 20.61
N ILE A 246 6.63 17.70 20.16
CA ILE A 246 6.00 18.91 20.72
C ILE A 246 4.48 18.85 20.52
N GLY A 247 4.02 18.50 19.32
CA GLY A 247 2.60 18.38 19.00
C GLY A 247 1.87 17.34 19.86
N GLN A 248 2.52 16.20 20.11
CA GLN A 248 2.00 15.13 20.95
C GLN A 248 1.90 15.56 22.41
N MET A 249 2.94 16.23 22.94
CA MET A 249 2.93 16.78 24.30
C MET A 249 1.84 17.85 24.49
N GLN A 250 1.46 18.54 23.42
CA GLN A 250 0.36 19.51 23.39
C GLN A 250 -1.02 18.86 23.17
N GLY A 251 -1.10 17.54 22.98
CA GLY A 251 -2.35 16.82 22.72
C GLY A 251 -2.99 17.11 21.36
N LYS A 252 -2.20 17.50 20.35
CA LYS A 252 -2.72 17.89 19.02
C LYS A 252 -3.18 16.71 18.15
N PHE A 253 -2.79 15.49 18.50
CA PHE A 253 -3.19 14.26 17.82
C PHE A 253 -3.17 13.08 18.80
N GLN A 254 -3.87 12.00 18.45
CA GLN A 254 -3.79 10.73 19.16
C GLN A 254 -2.65 9.90 18.59
N MET A 255 -1.88 9.24 19.44
CA MET A 255 -0.80 8.36 19.02
C MET A 255 -0.96 6.97 19.64
N GLN A 256 -0.73 5.94 18.83
CA GLN A 256 -0.65 4.56 19.30
C GLN A 256 0.57 3.87 18.71
N VAL A 257 1.26 3.10 19.55
CA VAL A 257 2.46 2.36 19.17
C VAL A 257 2.09 0.89 19.08
N LEU A 258 2.37 0.29 17.94
CA LEU A 258 2.10 -1.11 17.62
C LEU A 258 3.44 -1.86 17.54
N PRO A 259 4.00 -2.29 18.68
CA PRO A 259 5.30 -2.94 18.71
C PRO A 259 5.26 -4.27 17.94
N GLN A 260 6.44 -4.74 17.54
CA GLN A 260 6.67 -6.02 16.83
C GLN A 260 6.27 -6.04 15.35
N CYS A 261 5.84 -4.90 14.81
CA CYS A 261 5.61 -4.75 13.37
C CYS A 261 6.90 -4.31 12.67
N GLY A 262 7.04 -4.68 11.40
CA GLY A 262 7.96 -4.05 10.46
C GLY A 262 7.43 -2.68 10.02
N HIS A 263 7.76 -2.30 8.78
CA HIS A 263 7.34 -1.02 8.21
C HIS A 263 5.86 -1.01 7.81
N ALA A 264 5.36 -2.09 7.19
CA ALA A 264 3.95 -2.24 6.81
C ALA A 264 3.10 -2.72 8.00
N VAL A 265 2.90 -1.84 8.99
CA VAL A 265 2.19 -2.16 10.24
C VAL A 265 0.77 -2.71 10.00
N HIS A 266 0.08 -2.19 8.99
CA HIS A 266 -1.26 -2.62 8.60
C HIS A 266 -1.29 -3.99 7.92
N GLU A 267 -0.21 -4.42 7.27
CA GLU A 267 -0.08 -5.78 6.74
C GLU A 267 0.35 -6.77 7.85
N ASP A 268 1.25 -6.34 8.72
CA ASP A 268 1.82 -7.18 9.78
C ASP A 268 0.85 -7.42 10.94
N ALA A 269 0.05 -6.41 11.31
CA ALA A 269 -0.91 -6.47 12.41
C ALA A 269 -2.25 -5.80 12.05
N PRO A 270 -2.97 -6.28 11.01
CA PRO A 270 -4.21 -5.68 10.51
C PRO A 270 -5.26 -5.54 11.61
N ASP A 271 -5.39 -6.55 12.49
CA ASP A 271 -6.34 -6.51 13.61
C ASP A 271 -6.08 -5.39 14.60
N LYS A 272 -4.80 -5.11 14.90
CA LYS A 272 -4.43 -4.06 15.86
C LYS A 272 -4.60 -2.67 15.24
N VAL A 273 -4.29 -2.52 13.96
CA VAL A 273 -4.56 -1.28 13.21
C VAL A 273 -6.07 -1.02 13.16
N ALA A 274 -6.87 -2.04 12.80
CA ALA A 274 -8.32 -1.93 12.79
C ALA A 274 -8.90 -1.60 14.17
N GLU A 275 -8.36 -2.17 15.26
CA GLU A 275 -8.77 -1.83 16.63
C GLU A 275 -8.46 -0.37 16.99
N ALA A 276 -7.28 0.12 16.63
CA ALA A 276 -6.86 1.51 16.85
C ALA A 276 -7.76 2.50 16.10
N VAL A 277 -8.01 2.23 14.81
CA VAL A 277 -8.88 3.04 13.95
C VAL A 277 -10.33 2.99 14.44
N ALA A 278 -10.87 1.80 14.78
CA ALA A 278 -12.21 1.66 15.34
C ALA A 278 -12.38 2.47 16.64
N THR A 279 -11.41 2.37 17.54
CA THR A 279 -11.37 3.13 18.79
C THR A 279 -11.40 4.63 18.54
N PHE A 280 -10.59 5.11 17.60
CA PHE A 280 -10.56 6.51 17.20
C PHE A 280 -11.91 6.97 16.62
N LEU A 281 -12.49 6.19 15.69
CA LEU A 281 -13.78 6.49 15.08
C LEU A 281 -14.91 6.57 16.11
N ILE A 282 -14.97 5.62 17.06
CA ILE A 282 -15.98 5.60 18.13
C ILE A 282 -15.77 6.78 19.09
N ARG A 283 -14.53 7.04 19.51
CA ARG A 283 -14.18 8.16 20.41
C ARG A 283 -14.66 9.50 19.86
N HIS A 284 -14.50 9.71 18.57
CA HIS A 284 -14.92 10.95 17.89
C HIS A 284 -16.35 10.91 17.35
N ARG A 285 -17.11 9.83 17.59
CA ARG A 285 -18.49 9.62 17.11
C ARG A 285 -18.62 9.71 15.58
N PHE A 286 -17.62 9.20 14.88
CA PHE A 286 -17.60 9.11 13.42
C PHE A 286 -18.21 7.81 12.89
N ALA A 287 -18.27 6.75 13.71
CA ALA A 287 -18.89 5.48 13.36
C ALA A 287 -19.47 4.79 14.60
N GLU A 288 -20.47 3.96 14.38
CA GLU A 288 -21.09 3.12 15.42
C GLU A 288 -20.40 1.76 15.51
N PRO A 289 -20.21 1.19 16.71
CA PRO A 289 -19.65 -0.15 16.90
C PRO A 289 -20.58 -1.24 16.39
N ILE A 290 -20.01 -2.35 15.90
CA ILE A 290 -20.71 -3.57 15.49
C ILE A 290 -20.38 -4.70 16.47
N GLY A 291 -21.32 -5.63 16.68
CA GLY A 291 -21.05 -6.90 17.34
C GLY A 291 -20.66 -6.83 18.83
N GLY A 292 -20.97 -5.72 19.51
CA GLY A 292 -20.61 -5.54 20.92
C GLY A 292 -19.12 -5.23 21.14
N PHE A 293 -18.40 -4.79 20.09
CA PHE A 293 -17.04 -4.28 20.22
C PHE A 293 -16.99 -3.18 21.29
N GLN A 294 -16.29 -3.47 22.40
CA GLN A 294 -16.06 -2.51 23.47
C GLN A 294 -14.69 -1.89 23.28
N CYS A 295 -14.67 -0.57 23.09
CA CYS A 295 -13.44 0.19 23.03
C CYS A 295 -12.70 0.05 24.36
N ILE A 296 -11.43 -0.39 24.32
CA ILE A 296 -10.59 -0.43 25.51
C ILE A 296 -10.35 1.03 25.92
N SER A 297 -10.90 1.43 27.07
CA SER A 297 -10.70 2.77 27.62
C SER A 297 -9.25 2.96 28.05
N VAL A 298 -8.40 3.38 27.12
CA VAL A 298 -7.11 3.95 27.47
C VAL A 298 -7.37 5.35 28.04
N SER A 299 -7.18 5.50 29.34
CA SER A 299 -7.33 6.76 30.07
C SER A 299 -6.32 7.79 29.55
N PHE A 300 -6.77 8.67 28.66
CA PHE A 300 -6.08 9.89 28.29
C PHE A 300 -6.92 11.09 28.73
N PRO A 301 -6.31 12.21 29.15
CA PRO A 301 -7.04 13.40 29.54
C PRO A 301 -7.86 13.90 28.35
N ASP A 302 -9.16 14.03 28.55
CA ASP A 302 -10.09 14.53 27.57
C ASP A 302 -9.78 16.01 27.26
N VAL A 303 -9.16 16.26 26.11
CA VAL A 303 -9.22 17.58 25.48
C VAL A 303 -10.50 17.57 24.64
N ILE A 304 -11.61 17.92 25.28
CA ILE A 304 -12.85 18.26 24.59
C ILE A 304 -12.63 19.66 23.98
N PRO A 305 -12.72 19.85 22.66
CA PRO A 305 -12.82 21.18 22.10
C PRO A 305 -14.14 21.80 22.60
N GLU A 306 -14.08 22.86 23.40
CA GLU A 306 -15.24 23.67 23.81
C GLU A 306 -15.78 24.52 22.67
N ASP A 307 -16.12 23.91 21.54
CA ASP A 307 -16.98 24.53 20.55
C ASP A 307 -18.00 23.50 20.06
N GLY A 308 -19.18 23.57 20.69
CA GLY A 308 -20.35 22.79 20.34
C GLY A 308 -20.86 23.16 18.95
N GLN A 309 -20.32 22.53 17.92
CA GLN A 309 -21.07 22.29 16.70
C GLN A 309 -21.79 20.94 16.86
N ASN A 310 -23.06 21.01 17.23
CA ASN A 310 -23.98 19.88 17.07
C ASN A 310 -24.00 19.52 15.57
N LEU A 311 -23.21 18.50 15.20
CA LEU A 311 -23.36 17.83 13.91
C LEU A 311 -24.80 17.31 13.82
N SER A 312 -25.51 17.73 12.76
CA SER A 312 -26.90 17.34 12.54
C SER A 312 -27.04 15.80 12.46
N PRO A 313 -28.22 15.23 12.75
CA PRO A 313 -28.46 13.77 12.68
C PRO A 313 -28.19 13.13 11.31
N ALA A 314 -27.89 13.92 10.27
CA ALA A 314 -27.45 13.45 8.96
C ALA A 314 -25.96 13.01 8.90
N ALA A 315 -25.19 13.14 9.99
CA ALA A 315 -23.83 12.59 10.10
C ALA A 315 -23.80 11.06 10.37
N GLN A 316 -24.95 10.38 10.28
CA GLN A 316 -25.07 8.93 10.32
C GLN A 316 -24.73 8.35 8.95
N GLY A 317 -23.45 8.18 8.64
CA GLY A 317 -23.07 7.85 7.28
C GLY A 317 -21.65 7.33 7.14
N ILE A 318 -21.44 6.08 7.56
CA ILE A 318 -20.47 5.15 6.98
C ILE A 318 -19.16 5.80 6.50
N CYS A 319 -18.20 5.97 7.42
CA CYS A 319 -16.88 6.51 7.15
C CYS A 319 -16.19 5.76 6.00
N ASN A 320 -15.78 6.47 4.94
CA ASN A 320 -14.92 5.90 3.90
C ASN A 320 -13.45 5.99 4.36
N VAL A 321 -12.79 4.85 4.54
CA VAL A 321 -11.33 4.79 4.69
C VAL A 321 -10.71 4.79 3.30
N VAL A 322 -9.99 5.85 2.95
CA VAL A 322 -9.11 5.83 1.78
C VAL A 322 -7.72 5.42 2.21
N SER A 323 -7.35 4.17 1.94
CA SER A 323 -5.98 3.67 2.10
C SER A 323 -5.23 3.96 0.81
N SER A 324 -4.11 4.69 0.92
CA SER A 324 -3.19 4.89 -0.18
C SER A 324 -1.83 4.37 0.26
N GLN A 325 -1.25 3.45 -0.50
CA GLN A 325 -0.04 2.75 -0.10
C GLN A 325 1.06 2.92 -1.15
N LEU A 326 2.25 3.28 -0.65
CA LEU A 326 3.49 2.91 -1.31
C LEU A 326 3.79 1.50 -0.86
N VAL A 327 4.01 0.61 -1.81
CA VAL A 327 4.56 -0.69 -1.46
C VAL A 327 6.02 -0.69 -1.87
N GLU A 328 6.89 -0.67 -0.85
CA GLU A 328 8.35 -0.62 -0.95
C GLU A 328 8.98 -1.94 -1.40
#